data_AF-E3L7Q5-F1
#
_entry.id   AF-E3L7Q5-F1
#
_cell.length_a   1.000
_cell.length_b   1.000
_cell.length_c   1.000
_cell.angle_alpha   90.00
_cell.angle_beta   90.00
_cell.angle_gamma   90.00
#
_symmetry.space_group_name_H-M   'P 1'
#
loop_
_entity.id
_entity.type
_entity.pdbx_description
1 polymer ?
#
loop_
_entity_poly.entity_id
_entity_poly.type
_entity_poly.pdbx_seq_one_letter_code
_entity_poly.pdbx_strand_id
1 'polypeptide(L)'
;MHEAPTTSRTLKKLPSDHPAPKINLSERSQLGIKPPLIYQAPLADTDEQAERAIKSRVDEFFHVRSVAEAAASFVSLSQTRHHQLIHSLVEKTLEKKAADVDLTASLFQHLVKENIVPLDIFLKGFTPVIEQLDDTSIDVRFAYEFTGKLLKAAGLAEKEVAELAQKIDTEMLDQAAKRLLDGFKSAALQ
;
A
#
# COMPACT_ATOMS: atom_id res chain seq x y z
N MET A 1 57.37 -14.66 48.84
CA MET A 1 58.57 -14.88 48.00
C MET A 1 58.33 -16.23 47.32
N HIS A 2 58.09 -16.38 46.02
CA HIS A 2 58.68 -15.78 44.83
C HIS A 2 57.68 -15.61 43.66
N GLU A 3 58.11 -14.81 42.68
CA GLU A 3 57.43 -14.27 41.49
C GLU A 3 57.20 -15.25 40.33
N ALA A 4 56.44 -14.74 39.34
CA ALA A 4 56.00 -15.30 38.06
C ALA A 4 57.13 -15.72 37.08
N PRO A 5 56.79 -16.31 35.93
CA PRO A 5 56.67 -15.46 34.73
C PRO A 5 55.57 -15.84 33.70
N THR A 6 55.28 -14.82 32.91
CA THR A 6 54.46 -14.67 31.69
C THR A 6 54.80 -15.65 30.56
N THR A 7 53.81 -16.08 29.77
CA THR A 7 54.02 -16.53 28.37
C THR A 7 52.82 -16.14 27.49
N SER A 8 53.09 -15.25 26.54
CA SER A 8 52.24 -14.95 25.36
C SER A 8 52.71 -15.78 24.17
N ARG A 9 51.81 -16.44 23.43
CA ARG A 9 52.03 -16.73 22.00
C ARG A 9 50.75 -17.08 21.20
N THR A 10 50.29 -16.07 20.45
CA THR A 10 49.80 -16.09 19.05
C THR A 10 48.53 -16.86 18.66
N LEU A 11 47.49 -16.08 18.35
CA LEU A 11 46.30 -16.42 17.56
C LEU A 11 46.66 -16.79 16.11
N LYS A 12 46.24 -17.97 15.63
CA LYS A 12 46.20 -18.30 14.21
C LYS A 12 44.80 -18.04 13.65
N LYS A 13 44.70 -17.13 12.68
CA LYS A 13 43.53 -16.92 11.80
C LYS A 13 43.41 -18.09 10.82
N LEU A 14 42.20 -18.58 10.57
CA LEU A 14 41.89 -19.52 9.49
C LEU A 14 41.13 -18.77 8.37
N PRO A 15 41.51 -18.93 7.09
CA PRO A 15 40.95 -18.16 5.98
C PRO A 15 39.59 -18.67 5.49
N SER A 16 38.72 -17.71 5.13
CA SER A 16 37.45 -17.91 4.43
C SER A 16 37.69 -18.11 2.94
N ASP A 17 37.36 -19.28 2.39
CA ASP A 17 37.05 -19.43 0.96
C ASP A 17 36.32 -20.75 0.71
N HIS A 18 34.98 -20.69 0.70
CA HIS A 18 34.16 -21.69 0.02
C HIS A 18 33.45 -20.98 -1.13
N PRO A 19 33.69 -21.38 -2.39
CA PRO A 19 32.92 -20.82 -3.50
C PRO A 19 31.49 -21.34 -3.43
N ALA A 20 30.52 -20.42 -3.40
CA ALA A 20 29.11 -20.74 -3.59
C ALA A 20 28.89 -21.41 -4.97
N PRO A 21 27.97 -22.37 -5.10
CA PRO A 21 27.71 -23.03 -6.37
C PRO A 21 27.22 -22.00 -7.40
N LYS A 22 27.93 -21.92 -8.53
CA LYS A 22 27.53 -21.11 -9.69
C LYS A 22 26.33 -21.80 -10.34
N ILE A 23 25.13 -21.31 -10.03
CA ILE A 23 23.90 -21.78 -10.68
C ILE A 23 23.89 -21.20 -12.10
N ASN A 24 23.92 -22.08 -13.11
CA ASN A 24 23.91 -21.70 -14.52
C ASN A 24 22.55 -21.07 -14.88
N LEU A 25 22.56 -19.79 -15.28
CA LEU A 25 21.37 -18.99 -15.61
C LEU A 25 20.65 -19.45 -16.89
N SER A 26 21.23 -20.39 -17.65
CA SER A 26 20.73 -20.82 -18.95
C SER A 26 19.63 -21.89 -18.90
N GLU A 27 19.45 -22.58 -17.75
CA GLU A 27 18.53 -23.72 -17.64
C GLU A 27 17.18 -23.38 -16.97
N ARG A 28 17.00 -22.15 -16.46
CA ARG A 28 15.74 -21.72 -15.80
C ARG A 28 14.59 -21.45 -16.76
N SER A 29 14.84 -21.35 -18.06
CA SER A 29 13.86 -20.84 -19.04
C SER A 29 12.82 -21.87 -19.49
N GLN A 30 12.90 -23.14 -19.07
CA GLN A 30 12.07 -24.23 -19.63
C GLN A 30 11.02 -24.84 -18.68
N LEU A 31 10.97 -24.44 -17.41
CA LEU A 31 9.85 -24.77 -16.52
C LEU A 31 9.12 -23.46 -16.23
N GLY A 32 7.88 -23.32 -16.69
CA GLY A 32 6.99 -22.18 -16.44
C GLY A 32 6.58 -21.98 -14.97
N ILE A 33 7.53 -22.17 -14.05
CA ILE A 33 7.44 -21.86 -12.64
C ILE A 33 7.68 -20.36 -12.52
N LYS A 34 6.61 -19.59 -12.27
CA LYS A 34 6.72 -18.23 -11.74
C LYS A 34 7.68 -18.29 -10.55
N PRO A 35 8.74 -17.47 -10.49
CA PRO A 35 9.67 -17.51 -9.37
C PRO A 35 8.90 -17.42 -8.05
N PRO A 36 9.29 -18.17 -6.99
CA PRO A 36 8.69 -17.98 -5.69
C PRO A 36 8.87 -16.51 -5.33
N LEU A 37 7.81 -15.87 -4.83
CA LEU A 37 7.85 -14.50 -4.32
C LEU A 37 8.96 -14.41 -3.28
N ILE A 38 10.16 -14.01 -3.73
CA ILE A 38 11.26 -13.69 -2.84
C ILE A 38 10.72 -12.52 -2.02
N TYR A 39 10.51 -12.75 -0.73
CA TYR A 39 10.33 -11.71 0.27
C TYR A 39 11.50 -10.73 0.10
N GLN A 40 11.28 -9.64 -0.65
CA GLN A 40 12.25 -8.57 -0.73
C GLN A 40 12.13 -7.79 0.59
N ALA A 41 13.09 -8.03 1.49
CA ALA A 41 13.44 -7.08 2.54
C ALA A 41 13.64 -5.68 1.92
N PRO A 42 13.38 -4.59 2.66
CA PRO A 42 12.93 -3.32 2.10
C PRO A 42 13.94 -2.72 1.11
N LEU A 43 13.67 -2.85 -0.19
CA LEU A 43 14.48 -2.26 -1.27
C LEU A 43 13.93 -0.88 -1.66
N ALA A 44 13.98 0.07 -0.75
CA ALA A 44 13.76 1.46 -1.11
C ALA A 44 14.67 2.36 -0.25
N ASP A 45 15.95 2.40 -0.62
CA ASP A 45 16.94 3.29 0.00
C ASP A 45 16.73 4.76 -0.41
N THR A 46 15.89 5.04 -1.43
CA THR A 46 15.47 6.39 -1.83
C THR A 46 13.95 6.50 -2.02
N ASP A 47 13.40 7.70 -1.85
CA ASP A 47 11.97 7.96 -2.05
C ASP A 47 11.52 7.72 -3.49
N GLU A 48 12.36 8.01 -4.47
CA GLU A 48 12.05 7.75 -5.88
C GLU A 48 11.86 6.25 -6.18
N GLN A 49 12.70 5.38 -5.60
CA GLN A 49 12.55 3.94 -5.75
C GLN A 49 11.26 3.44 -5.10
N ALA A 50 10.90 4.02 -3.96
CA ALA A 50 9.67 3.69 -3.26
C ALA A 50 8.43 4.07 -4.07
N GLU A 51 8.40 5.28 -4.64
CA GLU A 51 7.31 5.75 -5.49
C GLU A 51 7.12 4.86 -6.72
N ARG A 52 8.23 4.48 -7.39
CA ARG A 52 8.19 3.54 -8.51
C ARG A 52 7.64 2.18 -8.09
N ALA A 53 8.04 1.67 -6.92
CA ALA A 53 7.55 0.41 -6.39
C ALA A 53 6.05 0.48 -6.06
N ILE A 54 5.58 1.57 -5.45
CA ILE A 54 4.16 1.81 -5.17
C ILE A 54 3.36 1.81 -6.46
N LYS A 55 3.78 2.59 -7.47
CA LYS A 55 3.11 2.66 -8.77
C LYS A 55 3.02 1.29 -9.43
N SER A 56 4.11 0.52 -9.41
CA SER A 56 4.14 -0.84 -9.95
C SER A 56 3.13 -1.76 -9.26
N ARG A 57 3.00 -1.67 -7.93
CA ARG A 57 2.03 -2.48 -7.15
C ARG A 57 0.59 -2.10 -7.47
N VAL A 58 0.30 -0.81 -7.65
CA VAL A 58 -1.02 -0.33 -8.07
C VAL A 58 -1.38 -0.87 -9.45
N ASP A 59 -0.47 -0.78 -10.41
CA ASP A 59 -0.71 -1.27 -11.76
C ASP A 59 -0.87 -2.80 -11.79
N GLU A 60 -0.08 -3.53 -11.00
CA GLU A 60 -0.20 -4.98 -10.83
C GLU A 60 -1.54 -5.38 -10.22
N PHE A 61 -2.04 -4.65 -9.20
CA PHE A 61 -3.33 -4.93 -8.59
C PHE A 61 -4.48 -4.90 -9.60
N PHE A 62 -4.53 -3.89 -10.47
CA PHE A 62 -5.57 -3.79 -11.50
C PHE A 62 -5.38 -4.78 -12.65
N HIS A 63 -4.15 -5.23 -12.90
CA HIS A 63 -3.86 -6.25 -13.91
C HIS A 63 -4.23 -7.66 -13.45
N VAL A 64 -3.80 -8.03 -12.23
CA VAL A 64 -4.00 -9.37 -11.66
C VAL A 64 -5.39 -9.54 -11.06
N ARG A 65 -5.94 -8.48 -10.45
CA ARG A 65 -7.27 -8.46 -9.83
C ARG A 65 -7.44 -9.45 -8.67
N SER A 66 -6.35 -9.72 -7.93
CA SER A 66 -6.35 -10.60 -6.76
C SER A 66 -6.20 -9.80 -5.47
N VAL A 67 -7.24 -9.83 -4.62
CA VAL A 67 -7.23 -9.19 -3.29
C VAL A 67 -6.15 -9.81 -2.40
N ALA A 68 -5.97 -11.12 -2.44
CA ALA A 68 -4.98 -11.81 -1.62
C ALA A 68 -3.54 -11.39 -1.98
N GLU A 69 -3.23 -11.28 -3.27
CA GLU A 69 -1.91 -10.85 -3.72
C GLU A 69 -1.66 -9.37 -3.38
N ALA A 70 -2.65 -8.51 -3.58
CA ALA A 70 -2.55 -7.11 -3.18
C ALA A 70 -2.36 -6.94 -1.67
N ALA A 71 -3.07 -7.72 -0.84
CA ALA A 71 -2.88 -7.70 0.61
C ALA A 71 -1.46 -8.15 1.02
N ALA A 72 -0.95 -9.22 0.41
CA ALA A 72 0.44 -9.65 0.61
C ALA A 72 1.46 -8.57 0.20
N SER A 73 1.11 -7.76 -0.82
CA SER A 73 1.93 -6.64 -1.26
C SER A 73 2.09 -5.57 -0.16
N PHE A 74 1.04 -5.28 0.62
CA PHE A 74 1.11 -4.37 1.78
C PHE A 74 2.03 -4.93 2.88
N VAL A 75 1.90 -6.22 3.19
CA VAL A 75 2.76 -6.88 4.20
C VAL A 75 4.24 -6.85 3.79
N SER A 76 4.53 -6.93 2.49
CA SER A 76 5.90 -6.85 1.96
C SER A 76 6.46 -5.42 1.90
N LEU A 77 5.62 -4.39 2.01
CA LEU A 77 6.00 -2.98 1.94
C LEU A 77 6.25 -2.43 3.35
N SER A 78 7.20 -1.51 3.49
CA SER A 78 7.40 -0.79 4.75
C SER A 78 6.10 -0.12 5.21
N GLN A 79 5.73 -0.30 6.48
CA GLN A 79 4.54 0.29 7.09
C GLN A 79 4.50 1.82 6.94
N THR A 80 5.67 2.47 6.98
CA THR A 80 5.78 3.93 6.79
C THR A 80 5.30 4.41 5.42
N ARG A 81 5.15 3.50 4.44
CA ARG A 81 4.75 3.80 3.07
C ARG A 81 3.35 3.30 2.71
N HIS A 82 2.66 2.64 3.64
CA HIS A 82 1.31 2.14 3.41
C HIS A 82 0.33 3.25 3.03
N HIS A 83 0.42 4.41 3.68
CA HIS A 83 -0.44 5.55 3.33
C HIS A 83 -0.21 6.04 1.89
N GLN A 84 1.03 5.97 1.38
CA GLN A 84 1.35 6.36 0.00
C GLN A 84 0.74 5.35 -0.98
N LEU A 85 0.78 4.05 -0.66
CA LEU A 85 0.13 3.03 -1.49
C LEU A 85 -1.39 3.17 -1.49
N ILE A 86 -2.01 3.47 -0.35
CA ILE A 86 -3.46 3.75 -0.27
C ILE A 86 -3.82 4.97 -1.12
N HIS A 87 -3.09 6.07 -0.95
CA HIS A 87 -3.29 7.29 -1.73
C HIS A 87 -3.25 6.99 -3.24
N SER A 88 -2.17 6.37 -3.73
CA SER A 88 -2.04 6.03 -5.15
C SER A 88 -3.09 5.04 -5.64
N LEU A 89 -3.53 4.08 -4.80
CA LEU A 89 -4.63 3.18 -5.13
C LEU A 89 -5.94 3.94 -5.31
N VAL A 90 -6.26 4.85 -4.39
CA VAL A 90 -7.51 5.62 -4.42
C VAL A 90 -7.54 6.54 -5.64
N GLU A 91 -6.49 7.33 -5.88
CA GLU A 91 -6.38 8.18 -7.08
C GLU A 91 -6.60 7.37 -8.36
N LYS A 92 -5.85 6.27 -8.51
CA LYS A 92 -5.97 5.41 -9.68
C LYS A 92 -7.35 4.78 -9.79
N THR A 93 -8.02 4.49 -8.69
CA THR A 93 -9.38 3.89 -8.67
C THR A 93 -10.44 4.88 -9.14
N LEU A 94 -10.33 6.16 -8.80
CA LEU A 94 -11.31 7.18 -9.18
C LEU A 94 -11.37 7.38 -10.70
N GLU A 95 -10.25 7.17 -11.40
CA GLU A 95 -10.18 7.22 -12.87
C GLU A 95 -10.78 5.97 -13.57
N LYS A 96 -11.29 5.00 -12.81
CA LYS A 96 -11.67 3.67 -13.32
C LYS A 96 -13.19 3.44 -13.32
N LYS A 97 -13.60 2.26 -13.76
CA LYS A 97 -15.01 1.85 -13.82
C LYS A 97 -15.47 1.32 -12.47
N ALA A 98 -16.78 1.29 -12.23
CA ALA A 98 -17.36 0.80 -10.97
C ALA A 98 -16.84 -0.57 -10.51
N ALA A 99 -16.59 -1.51 -11.44
CA ALA A 99 -16.04 -2.83 -11.10
C ALA A 99 -14.62 -2.78 -10.50
N ASP A 100 -13.82 -1.75 -10.84
CA ASP A 100 -12.50 -1.53 -10.25
C ASP A 100 -12.63 -0.87 -8.87
N VAL A 101 -13.63 -0.01 -8.68
CA VAL A 101 -13.98 0.53 -7.36
C VAL A 101 -14.42 -0.58 -6.40
N ASP A 102 -15.24 -1.52 -6.87
CA ASP A 102 -15.68 -2.69 -6.09
C ASP A 102 -14.51 -3.60 -5.71
N LEU A 103 -13.55 -3.77 -6.63
CA LEU A 103 -12.33 -4.54 -6.38
C LEU A 103 -11.45 -3.85 -5.32
N THR A 104 -11.22 -2.54 -5.43
CA THR A 104 -10.47 -1.77 -4.42
C THR A 104 -11.17 -1.76 -3.07
N ALA A 105 -12.51 -1.64 -3.05
CA ALA A 105 -13.30 -1.75 -1.82
C ALA A 105 -13.13 -3.13 -1.18
N SER A 106 -13.14 -4.21 -1.98
CA SER A 106 -12.90 -5.57 -1.48
C SER A 106 -11.49 -5.72 -0.86
N LEU A 107 -10.48 -5.10 -1.46
CA LEU A 107 -9.14 -5.04 -0.90
C LEU A 107 -9.14 -4.31 0.46
N PHE A 108 -9.74 -3.13 0.56
CA PHE A 108 -9.77 -2.37 1.81
C PHE A 108 -10.53 -3.11 2.92
N GLN A 109 -11.68 -3.73 2.60
CA GLN A 109 -12.40 -4.59 3.54
C GLN A 109 -11.50 -5.72 4.07
N HIS A 110 -10.71 -6.35 3.20
CA HIS A 110 -9.78 -7.39 3.58
C HIS A 110 -8.64 -6.87 4.47
N LEU A 111 -8.03 -5.73 4.11
CA LEU A 111 -6.96 -5.11 4.91
C LEU A 111 -7.43 -4.75 6.33
N VAL A 112 -8.66 -4.24 6.46
CA VAL A 112 -9.29 -3.90 7.75
C VAL A 112 -9.59 -5.17 8.54
N LYS A 113 -10.25 -6.16 7.92
CA LYS A 113 -10.63 -7.41 8.57
C LYS A 113 -9.41 -8.17 9.13
N GLU A 114 -8.33 -8.21 8.36
CA GLU A 114 -7.09 -8.90 8.74
C GLU A 114 -6.14 -8.01 9.58
N ASN A 115 -6.55 -6.78 9.93
CA ASN A 115 -5.74 -5.81 10.69
C ASN A 115 -4.35 -5.54 10.09
N ILE A 116 -4.24 -5.55 8.75
CA ILE A 116 -2.97 -5.33 8.03
C ILE A 116 -2.61 -3.84 8.03
N VAL A 117 -3.62 -2.98 7.90
CA VAL A 117 -3.46 -1.53 7.85
C VAL A 117 -4.36 -0.90 8.91
N PRO A 118 -3.80 -0.11 9.85
CA PRO A 118 -4.59 0.57 10.85
C PRO A 118 -5.31 1.80 10.25
N LEU A 119 -6.40 2.22 10.90
CA LEU A 119 -7.30 3.25 10.39
C LEU A 119 -6.62 4.62 10.17
N ASP A 120 -5.66 5.00 11.01
CA ASP A 120 -4.92 6.25 10.89
C ASP A 120 -4.11 6.33 9.58
N ILE A 121 -3.65 5.19 9.08
CA ILE A 121 -2.92 5.08 7.82
C ILE A 121 -3.89 5.22 6.63
N PHE A 122 -5.11 4.71 6.73
CA PHE A 122 -6.17 5.01 5.77
C PHE A 122 -6.49 6.50 5.76
N LEU A 123 -6.77 7.11 6.92
CA LEU A 123 -7.04 8.55 7.02
C LEU A 123 -5.93 9.40 6.36
N LYS A 124 -4.67 9.04 6.63
CA LYS A 124 -3.51 9.70 6.02
C LYS A 124 -3.45 9.52 4.51
N GLY A 125 -3.76 8.33 4.00
CA GLY A 125 -3.79 8.04 2.56
C GLY A 125 -4.95 8.69 1.81
N PHE A 126 -6.10 8.85 2.46
CA PHE A 126 -7.27 9.51 1.86
C PHE A 126 -7.19 11.03 1.90
N THR A 127 -6.50 11.63 2.88
CA THR A 127 -6.49 13.10 3.07
C THR A 127 -6.17 13.87 1.79
N PRO A 128 -5.10 13.57 1.03
CA PRO A 128 -4.80 14.31 -0.20
C PRO A 128 -5.88 14.18 -1.29
N VAL A 129 -6.53 13.02 -1.37
CA VAL A 129 -7.63 12.77 -2.32
C VAL A 129 -8.86 13.58 -1.92
N ILE A 130 -9.15 13.64 -0.62
CA ILE A 130 -10.29 14.39 -0.08
C ILE A 130 -10.10 15.89 -0.32
N GLU A 131 -8.90 16.40 -0.08
CA GLU A 131 -8.56 17.81 -0.34
C GLU A 131 -8.85 18.21 -1.78
N GLN A 132 -8.59 17.34 -2.76
CA GLN A 132 -8.79 17.61 -4.19
C GLN A 132 -10.10 17.01 -4.76
N LEU A 133 -11.03 16.57 -3.91
CA LEU A 133 -12.17 15.78 -4.36
C LEU A 133 -13.16 16.58 -5.21
N ASP A 134 -13.35 17.88 -4.91
CA ASP A 134 -14.27 18.73 -5.68
C ASP A 134 -13.75 18.93 -7.11
N ASP A 135 -12.46 19.24 -7.26
CA ASP A 135 -11.77 19.31 -8.55
C ASP A 135 -11.84 17.98 -9.30
N THR A 136 -11.54 16.86 -8.62
CA THR A 136 -11.64 15.52 -9.21
C THR A 136 -13.06 15.24 -9.72
N SER A 137 -14.10 15.78 -9.06
CA SER A 137 -15.49 15.57 -9.46
C SER A 137 -15.87 16.27 -10.77
N ILE A 138 -15.07 17.25 -11.21
CA ILE A 138 -15.23 17.92 -12.50
C ILE A 138 -14.91 16.93 -13.63
N ASP A 139 -13.83 16.16 -13.48
CA ASP A 139 -13.39 15.16 -14.46
C ASP A 139 -14.11 13.81 -14.29
N VAL A 140 -14.38 13.42 -13.05
CA VAL A 140 -14.97 12.13 -12.68
C VAL A 140 -16.35 12.34 -12.06
N ARG A 141 -17.39 12.11 -12.88
CA ARG A 141 -18.80 12.27 -12.49
C ARG A 141 -19.17 11.65 -11.13
N PHE A 142 -18.62 10.48 -10.81
CA PHE A 142 -18.96 9.70 -9.62
C PHE A 142 -17.88 9.74 -8.52
N ALA A 143 -17.02 10.77 -8.53
CA ALA A 143 -15.89 10.86 -7.60
C ALA A 143 -16.33 10.76 -6.13
N TYR A 144 -17.42 11.46 -5.75
CA TYR A 144 -17.95 11.46 -4.39
C TYR A 144 -18.51 10.09 -3.97
N GLU A 145 -19.28 9.45 -4.84
CA GLU A 145 -19.87 8.14 -4.60
C GLU A 145 -18.81 7.05 -4.48
N PHE A 146 -17.80 7.08 -5.38
CA PHE A 146 -16.69 6.15 -5.33
C PHE A 146 -15.84 6.36 -4.08
N THR A 147 -15.52 7.61 -3.74
CA THR A 147 -14.76 7.93 -2.52
C THR A 147 -15.53 7.50 -1.28
N GLY A 148 -16.82 7.83 -1.18
CA GLY A 148 -17.68 7.41 -0.08
C GLY A 148 -17.72 5.88 0.10
N LYS A 149 -17.79 5.13 -1.01
CA LYS A 149 -17.72 3.65 -0.97
C LYS A 149 -16.37 3.15 -0.46
N LEU A 150 -15.27 3.73 -0.92
CA LEU A 150 -13.92 3.34 -0.49
C LEU A 150 -13.67 3.68 0.99
N LEU A 151 -14.17 4.81 1.49
CA LEU A 151 -14.10 5.17 2.91
C LEU A 151 -14.91 4.18 3.77
N LYS A 152 -16.10 3.78 3.33
CA LYS A 152 -16.90 2.74 4.01
C LYS A 152 -16.17 1.40 4.03
N ALA A 153 -15.56 1.01 2.92
CA ALA A 153 -14.77 -0.22 2.82
C ALA A 153 -13.52 -0.21 3.71
N ALA A 154 -12.92 0.96 3.92
CA ALA A 154 -11.80 1.18 4.83
C ALA A 154 -12.20 1.20 6.31
N GLY A 155 -13.48 0.96 6.62
CA GLY A 155 -13.97 0.81 8.00
C GLY A 155 -14.19 2.13 8.74
N LEU A 156 -14.19 3.27 8.05
CA LEU A 156 -14.46 4.56 8.67
C LEU A 156 -15.92 4.65 9.15
N ALA A 157 -16.10 5.24 10.32
CA ALA A 157 -17.40 5.65 10.83
C ALA A 157 -17.86 6.96 10.17
N GLU A 158 -19.18 7.19 10.16
CA GLU A 158 -19.78 8.41 9.59
C GLU A 158 -19.16 9.70 10.16
N LYS A 159 -18.85 9.71 11.46
CA LYS A 159 -18.21 10.86 12.11
C LYS A 159 -16.83 11.18 11.50
N GLU A 160 -16.02 10.15 11.25
CA GLU A 160 -14.67 10.31 10.68
C GLU A 160 -14.75 10.79 9.23
N VAL A 161 -15.74 10.31 8.48
CA VAL A 161 -16.02 10.80 7.13
C VAL A 161 -16.48 12.25 7.16
N ALA A 162 -17.32 12.65 8.12
CA ALA A 162 -17.76 14.04 8.28
C ALA A 162 -16.58 14.97 8.63
N GLU A 163 -15.65 14.51 9.47
CA GLU A 163 -14.42 15.24 9.80
C GLU A 163 -13.49 15.38 8.58
N LEU A 164 -13.29 14.32 7.80
CA LEU A 164 -12.54 14.38 6.54
C LEU A 164 -13.20 15.32 5.54
N ALA A 165 -14.52 15.29 5.43
CA ALA A 165 -15.27 16.11 4.48
C ALA A 165 -15.04 17.63 4.69
N GLN A 166 -14.63 18.07 5.88
CA GLN A 166 -14.28 19.47 6.15
C GLN A 166 -12.95 19.90 5.50
N LYS A 167 -12.18 18.95 4.96
CA LYS A 167 -10.89 19.21 4.32
C LYS A 167 -10.97 19.37 2.82
N ILE A 168 -12.14 19.21 2.22
CA ILE A 168 -12.31 19.37 0.77
C ILE A 168 -12.02 20.83 0.43
N ASP A 169 -11.07 21.06 -0.48
CA ASP A 169 -10.68 22.40 -0.93
C ASP A 169 -11.70 22.89 -1.97
N THR A 170 -12.68 23.67 -1.52
CA THR A 170 -13.74 24.23 -2.36
C THR A 170 -14.46 25.37 -1.67
N GLU A 171 -14.96 26.31 -2.45
CA GLU A 171 -15.82 27.41 -1.98
C GLU A 171 -17.21 26.92 -1.54
N MET A 172 -17.66 25.75 -2.04
CA MET A 172 -18.98 25.18 -1.73
C MET A 172 -18.90 24.01 -0.74
N LEU A 173 -18.15 24.18 0.35
CA LEU A 173 -17.81 23.11 1.30
C LEU A 173 -19.04 22.35 1.84
N ASP A 174 -20.10 23.06 2.22
CA ASP A 174 -21.32 22.41 2.74
C ASP A 174 -21.95 21.45 1.72
N GLN A 175 -21.96 21.83 0.44
CA GLN A 175 -22.49 21.00 -0.62
C GLN A 175 -21.56 19.81 -0.91
N ALA A 176 -20.26 20.05 -1.00
CA ALA A 176 -19.26 19.01 -1.23
C ALA A 176 -19.24 17.97 -0.10
N ALA A 177 -19.27 18.43 1.16
CA ALA A 177 -19.30 17.56 2.33
C ALA A 177 -20.58 16.73 2.38
N LYS A 178 -21.73 17.33 2.04
CA LYS A 178 -22.99 16.60 1.92
C LYS A 178 -22.93 15.52 0.83
N ARG A 179 -22.39 15.84 -0.36
CA ARG A 179 -22.24 14.87 -1.45
C ARG A 179 -21.38 13.67 -1.04
N LEU A 180 -20.26 13.92 -0.35
CA LEU A 180 -19.40 12.85 0.16
C LEU A 180 -20.13 11.96 1.18
N LEU A 181 -20.84 12.57 2.14
CA LEU A 181 -21.61 11.83 3.15
C LEU A 181 -22.76 11.04 2.54
N ASP A 182 -23.45 11.59 1.55
CA ASP A 182 -24.53 10.89 0.83
C ASP A 182 -23.96 9.69 0.05
N GLY A 183 -22.83 9.86 -0.63
CA GLY A 183 -22.09 8.79 -1.28
C GLY A 183 -21.67 7.68 -0.30
N PHE A 184 -21.12 8.07 0.85
CA PHE A 184 -20.76 7.15 1.93
C PHE A 184 -21.97 6.39 2.46
N LYS A 185 -23.08 7.06 2.76
CA LYS A 185 -24.29 6.43 3.32
C LYS A 185 -24.95 5.46 2.35
N SER A 186 -25.06 5.87 1.09
CA SER A 186 -25.67 5.06 0.03
C SER A 186 -24.81 3.88 -0.44
N ALA A 187 -23.50 3.91 -0.17
CA ALA A 187 -22.60 2.83 -0.58
C ALA A 187 -23.00 1.46 -0.01
N ALA A 188 -23.21 0.50 -0.90
CA ALA A 188 -23.33 -0.91 -0.58
C ALA A 188 -21.97 -1.61 -0.83
N LEU A 189 -21.49 -2.33 0.18
CA LEU A 189 -20.32 -3.20 0.06
C LEU A 189 -20.76 -4.60 -0.38
N GLN A 190 -19.92 -5.26 -1.18
CA GLN A 190 -20.11 -6.64 -1.59
C GLN A 190 -19.43 -7.60 -0.62
#